data_AF-A0A9E5KPM1-F1
#
_entry.id   AF-A0A9E5KPM1-F1
#
_cell.length_a   1.000
_cell.length_b   1.000
_cell.length_c   1.000
_cell.angle_alpha   90.00
_cell.angle_beta   90.00
_cell.angle_gamma   90.00
#
_symmetry.space_group_name_H-M   'P 1'
#
loop_
_entity.id
_entity.type
_entity.pdbx_description
1 polymer ?
#
loop_
_entity_poly.entity_id
_entity_poly.type
_entity_poly.pdbx_seq_one_letter_code
_entity_poly.pdbx_strand_id
1 'polypeptide(L)'
;MRYLSVCSGIEAATVAWHGLGWTPVGFSEIEPFPSAVLAHHYPNVPNFGDMTKHEQWPLQPGSVDLLVGGTPCQSFSVAGLRGGLDDDRGNLALEFCRLAQREQP
;
A
#
# COMPACT_ATOMS: atom_id res chain seq x y z
N MET A 1 13.50 -9.01 6.22
CA MET A 1 12.26 -9.08 5.44
C MET A 1 12.08 -7.76 4.75
N ARG A 2 11.84 -7.80 3.44
CA ARG A 2 11.58 -6.65 2.57
C ARG A 2 10.09 -6.53 2.38
N TYR A 3 9.49 -5.39 2.67
CA TYR A 3 8.04 -5.25 2.58
C TYR A 3 7.62 -4.08 1.69
N LEU A 4 6.49 -4.26 1.03
CA LEU A 4 5.79 -3.22 0.28
C LEU A 4 4.53 -2.86 1.06
N SER A 5 4.37 -1.56 1.39
CA SER A 5 3.17 -1.05 2.05
C SER A 5 2.35 -0.25 1.03
N VAL A 6 1.06 -0.55 0.90
CA VAL A 6 0.13 0.15 0.00
C VAL A 6 -1.09 0.65 0.75
N CYS A 7 -1.69 1.74 0.27
CA CYS A 7 -2.62 2.53 1.09
C CYS A 7 -1.99 2.85 2.45
N SER A 8 -0.73 3.31 2.42
CA SER A 8 0.15 3.35 3.58
C SER A 8 -0.35 4.28 4.69
N GLY A 9 -1.16 5.29 4.35
CA GLY A 9 -1.53 6.34 5.27
C GLY A 9 -0.27 6.99 5.86
N ILE A 10 -0.26 7.18 7.18
CA ILE A 10 0.91 7.68 7.90
C ILE A 10 1.91 6.56 8.29
N GLU A 11 1.77 5.37 7.70
CA GLU A 11 2.68 4.23 7.79
C GLU A 11 2.81 3.61 9.19
N ALA A 12 1.68 3.09 9.68
CA ALA A 12 1.61 2.37 10.96
C ALA A 12 2.42 1.06 10.96
N ALA A 13 2.53 0.39 9.82
CA ALA A 13 3.22 -0.90 9.71
C ALA A 13 4.73 -0.76 10.00
N THR A 14 5.40 0.21 9.39
CA THR A 14 6.82 0.50 9.70
C THR A 14 7.03 0.87 11.15
N VAL A 15 6.12 1.65 11.77
CA VAL A 15 6.21 1.97 13.20
C VAL A 15 6.15 0.69 14.04
N ALA A 16 5.23 -0.23 13.74
CA ALA A 16 5.12 -1.50 14.44
C ALA A 16 6.35 -2.41 14.23
N TRP A 17 6.99 -2.34 13.06
CA TRP A 17 8.11 -3.21 12.69
C TRP A 17 9.49 -2.59 12.88
N HIS A 18 9.58 -1.36 13.40
CA HIS A 18 10.84 -0.63 13.56
C HIS A 18 11.92 -1.45 14.30
N GLY A 19 11.54 -2.23 15.32
CA GLY A 19 12.46 -3.07 16.08
C GLY A 19 12.84 -4.40 15.43
N LEU A 20 12.23 -4.77 14.30
CA LEU A 20 12.42 -6.08 13.65
C LEU A 20 13.53 -6.09 12.59
N GLY A 21 14.11 -4.92 12.27
CA GLY A 21 15.15 -4.78 11.25
C GLY A 21 14.65 -5.08 9.82
N TRP A 22 13.35 -4.90 9.58
CA TRP A 22 12.75 -5.07 8.26
C TRP A 22 12.93 -3.81 7.42
N THR A 23 12.93 -3.97 6.09
CA THR A 23 13.22 -2.87 5.16
C THR A 23 12.03 -2.64 4.24
N PRO A 24 11.45 -1.42 4.21
CA PRO A 24 10.47 -1.09 3.20
C PRO A 24 11.14 -0.97 1.83
N VAL A 25 10.61 -1.63 0.81
CA VAL A 25 11.04 -1.43 -0.60
C VAL A 25 10.34 -0.24 -1.25
N GLY A 26 9.21 0.16 -0.69
CA GLY A 26 8.45 1.33 -1.10
C GLY A 26 7.13 1.44 -0.35
N PHE A 27 6.53 2.61 -0.46
CA PHE A 27 5.20 2.94 0.02
C PHE A 27 4.29 3.29 -1.16
N SER A 28 2.98 3.23 -0.97
CA SER A 28 2.01 3.71 -1.94
C SER A 28 0.90 4.47 -1.21
N GLU A 29 0.92 5.78 -1.37
CA GLU A 29 -0.05 6.71 -0.80
C GLU A 29 -0.31 7.86 -1.77
N ILE A 30 -1.59 8.19 -1.97
CA ILE A 30 -2.04 9.22 -2.91
C ILE A 30 -2.43 10.52 -2.20
N GLU A 31 -2.82 10.44 -0.93
CA GLU A 31 -3.32 11.59 -0.19
C GLU A 31 -2.14 12.52 0.18
N PRO A 32 -2.26 13.84 -0.06
CA PRO A 32 -1.16 14.78 0.12
C PRO A 32 -0.62 14.83 1.56
N PHE A 33 -1.53 14.82 2.54
CA PHE A 33 -1.15 14.89 3.95
C PHE A 33 -0.32 13.67 4.40
N PRO A 34 -0.83 12.42 4.31
CA PRO A 34 -0.03 11.26 4.71
C PRO A 34 1.24 11.13 3.87
N SER A 35 1.21 11.42 2.56
CA SER A 35 2.42 11.44 1.73
C SER A 35 3.51 12.38 2.27
N ALA A 36 3.13 13.56 2.77
CA ALA A 36 4.08 14.48 3.40
C ALA A 36 4.66 13.92 4.71
N VAL A 37 3.85 13.19 5.49
CA VAL A 37 4.31 12.49 6.70
C VAL A 37 5.31 11.39 6.34
N LEU A 38 5.04 10.60 5.28
CA LEU A 38 5.97 9.59 4.78
C LEU A 38 7.31 10.20 4.36
N ALA A 39 7.28 11.29 3.58
CA ALA A 39 8.48 11.99 3.15
C ALA A 39 9.30 12.57 4.32
N HIS A 40 8.63 12.99 5.41
CA HIS A 40 9.29 13.50 6.59
C HIS A 40 10.00 12.40 7.40
N HIS A 41 9.33 11.29 7.67
CA HIS A 41 9.87 10.21 8.52
C HIS A 41 10.76 9.22 7.77
N TYR A 42 10.50 9.00 6.48
CA TYR A 42 11.14 7.99 5.66
C TYR A 42 11.62 8.57 4.32
N PRO A 43 12.46 9.62 4.33
CA PRO A 43 12.83 10.38 3.13
C PRO A 43 13.55 9.55 2.05
N ASN A 44 14.11 8.39 2.43
CA ASN A 44 14.84 7.50 1.53
C ASN A 44 13.99 6.35 0.98
N VAL A 45 12.73 6.24 1.39
CA VAL A 45 11.81 5.21 0.90
C VAL A 45 10.94 5.82 -0.19
N PRO A 46 10.89 5.23 -1.40
CA PRO A 46 10.08 5.79 -2.47
C PRO A 46 8.58 5.67 -2.14
N ASN A 47 7.82 6.74 -2.36
CA ASN A 47 6.37 6.67 -2.46
C ASN A 47 5.99 6.50 -3.95
N PHE A 48 5.43 5.35 -4.28
CA PHE A 48 5.00 5.00 -5.63
C PHE A 48 3.62 5.56 -6.03
N GLY A 49 2.93 6.23 -5.11
CA GLY A 49 1.66 6.90 -5.38
C GLY A 49 0.50 5.92 -5.55
N ASP A 50 -0.23 6.07 -6.65
CA ASP A 50 -1.46 5.32 -6.94
C ASP A 50 -1.19 3.82 -7.20
N MET A 51 -1.68 2.95 -6.31
CA MET A 51 -1.47 1.50 -6.44
C MET A 51 -2.13 0.86 -7.65
N THR A 52 -3.12 1.51 -8.27
CA THR A 52 -3.71 1.00 -9.52
C THR A 52 -2.69 1.02 -10.67
N LYS A 53 -1.60 1.77 -10.53
CA LYS A 53 -0.49 1.88 -11.50
C LYS A 53 0.71 1.01 -11.15
N HIS A 54 0.51 0.00 -10.29
CA HIS A 54 1.59 -0.83 -9.77
C HIS A 54 2.48 -1.46 -10.84
N GLU A 55 1.95 -1.81 -12.00
CA GLU A 55 2.69 -2.36 -13.15
C GLU A 55 3.89 -1.49 -13.59
N GLN A 56 3.85 -0.18 -13.32
CA GLN A 56 4.88 0.78 -13.70
C GLN A 56 6.00 0.89 -12.65
N TRP A 57 5.82 0.28 -11.47
CA TRP A 57 6.77 0.40 -10.38
C TRP A 57 8.04 -0.40 -10.67
N PRO A 58 9.23 0.13 -10.32
CA PRO A 58 10.52 -0.48 -10.60
C PRO A 58 10.86 -1.63 -9.63
N LEU A 59 9.88 -2.48 -9.30
CA LEU A 59 10.05 -3.64 -8.44
C LEU A 59 10.55 -4.83 -9.27
N GLN A 60 11.61 -5.48 -8.78
CA GLN A 60 12.15 -6.67 -9.40
C GLN A 60 11.39 -7.91 -8.89
N PRO A 61 11.21 -8.97 -9.70
CA PRO A 61 10.64 -10.22 -9.23
C PRO A 61 11.37 -10.75 -7.99
N GLY A 62 10.61 -11.13 -6.96
CA GLY A 62 11.17 -11.57 -5.68
C GLY A 62 11.86 -10.46 -4.90
N SER A 63 11.53 -9.18 -5.13
CA SER A 63 12.03 -8.05 -4.32
C SER A 63 11.19 -7.77 -3.07
N VAL A 64 9.97 -8.30 -3.02
CA VAL A 64 9.01 -8.15 -1.92
C VAL A 64 8.87 -9.50 -1.22
N ASP A 65 9.11 -9.54 0.09
CA ASP A 65 8.91 -10.73 0.95
C ASP A 65 7.61 -10.63 1.77
N LEU A 66 6.95 -9.47 1.76
CA LEU A 66 5.69 -9.21 2.48
C LEU A 66 4.96 -8.04 1.83
N LEU A 67 3.68 -8.23 1.53
CA LEU A 67 2.77 -7.17 1.10
C LEU A 67 1.83 -6.81 2.25
N VAL A 68 1.73 -5.53 2.59
CA VAL A 68 0.80 -5.01 3.60
C VAL A 68 0.00 -3.84 3.03
N GLY A 69 -1.25 -3.72 3.44
CA GLY A 69 -2.07 -2.57 3.08
C GLY A 69 -3.44 -2.61 3.72
N GLY A 70 -3.99 -1.42 3.96
CA GLY A 70 -5.35 -1.22 4.45
C GLY A 70 -6.18 -0.51 3.39
N THR A 71 -6.75 -1.24 2.45
CA THR A 71 -7.58 -0.63 1.40
C THR A 71 -8.84 0.01 2.01
N PRO A 72 -9.30 1.16 1.49
CA PRO A 72 -10.41 1.89 2.10
C PRO A 72 -11.68 1.04 2.15
N CYS A 73 -12.22 0.84 3.36
CA CYS A 73 -13.38 -0.02 3.60
C CYS A 73 -14.72 0.60 3.20
N GLN A 74 -14.72 1.82 2.65
CA GLN A 74 -15.92 2.63 2.39
C GLN A 74 -16.94 1.88 1.51
N SER A 75 -16.51 1.10 0.52
CA SER A 75 -17.42 0.32 -0.33
C SER A 75 -17.99 -0.94 0.33
N PHE A 76 -17.37 -1.40 1.43
CA PHE A 76 -17.66 -2.68 2.09
C PHE A 76 -18.24 -2.53 3.51
N SER A 77 -18.31 -1.31 4.07
CA SER A 77 -18.90 -1.06 5.39
C SER A 77 -20.40 -0.71 5.30
N VAL A 78 -21.15 -0.90 6.40
CA VAL A 78 -22.58 -0.54 6.51
C VAL A 78 -22.80 0.98 6.47
N ALA A 79 -21.79 1.77 6.84
CA ALA A 79 -21.81 3.24 6.80
C ALA A 79 -21.45 3.82 5.42
N GLY A 80 -20.91 2.99 4.52
CA GLY A 80 -20.83 3.30 3.09
C GLY A 80 -21.94 2.58 2.35
N LEU A 81 -22.25 3.04 1.14
CA LEU A 81 -23.47 2.68 0.40
C LEU A 81 -23.56 1.20 -0.04
N ARG A 82 -22.71 0.30 0.49
CA ARG A 82 -22.57 -1.10 0.08
C ARG A 82 -22.46 -1.25 -1.44
N GLY A 83 -21.70 -0.36 -2.07
CA GLY A 83 -21.44 -0.41 -3.50
C GLY A 83 -20.62 -1.64 -3.92
N GLY A 84 -19.97 -2.33 -2.99
CA GLY A 84 -19.24 -3.56 -3.30
C GLY A 84 -18.20 -3.33 -4.39
N LEU A 85 -18.27 -4.12 -5.47
CA LEU A 85 -17.40 -4.00 -6.64
C LEU A 85 -17.93 -2.99 -7.70
N ASP A 86 -19.13 -2.44 -7.52
CA ASP A 86 -19.70 -1.42 -8.39
C ASP A 86 -19.24 0.00 -8.00
N ASP A 87 -18.48 0.15 -6.92
CA ASP A 87 -17.79 1.38 -6.52
C ASP A 87 -16.31 1.27 -6.90
N ASP A 88 -15.79 2.24 -7.66
CA ASP A 88 -14.38 2.28 -8.08
C ASP A 88 -13.39 2.17 -6.91
N ARG A 89 -13.79 2.56 -5.70
CA ARG A 89 -12.99 2.42 -4.47
C ARG A 89 -12.97 0.98 -3.94
N GLY A 90 -13.99 0.18 -4.26
CA GLY A 90 -14.03 -1.26 -3.96
C GLY A 90 -13.05 -2.05 -4.83
N ASN A 91 -12.71 -1.51 -6.01
CA ASN A 91 -11.70 -2.09 -6.89
C ASN A 91 -10.29 -2.04 -6.30
N LEU A 92 -10.02 -1.18 -5.32
CA LEU A 92 -8.72 -1.14 -4.64
C LEU A 92 -8.39 -2.45 -3.90
N ALA A 93 -9.39 -3.16 -3.37
CA ALA A 93 -9.17 -4.49 -2.82
C ALA A 93 -8.78 -5.52 -3.91
N LEU A 94 -9.35 -5.39 -5.12
CA LEU A 94 -8.95 -6.22 -6.26
C LEU A 94 -7.55 -5.88 -6.74
N GLU A 95 -7.18 -4.60 -6.78
CA GLU A 95 -5.82 -4.16 -7.09
C GLU A 95 -4.80 -4.69 -6.09
N PHE A 96 -5.13 -4.70 -4.79
CA PHE A 96 -4.29 -5.35 -3.79
C PHE A 96 -4.07 -6.84 -4.09
N CYS A 97 -5.13 -7.57 -4.47
CA CYS A 97 -5.02 -8.97 -4.87
C CYS A 97 -4.18 -9.16 -6.14
N ARG A 98 -4.33 -8.28 -7.14
CA ARG A 98 -3.50 -8.29 -8.37
C ARG A 98 -2.02 -8.07 -8.04
N LEU A 99 -1.75 -7.11 -7.16
CA LEU A 99 -0.40 -6.84 -6.68
C LEU A 99 0.18 -8.04 -5.93
N ALA A 100 -0.59 -8.65 -5.02
CA ALA A 100 -0.17 -9.87 -4.31
C ALA A 100 0.14 -11.01 -5.30
N GLN A 101 -0.69 -11.18 -6.34
CA GLN A 101 -0.47 -12.18 -7.37
C GLN A 101 0.78 -11.91 -8.21
N ARG A 102 1.07 -10.63 -8.51
CA ARG A 102 2.26 -10.24 -9.27
C ARG A 102 3.54 -10.43 -8.46
N GLU A 103 3.57 -9.94 -7.23
CA GLU A 103 4.78 -9.91 -6.41
C GLU A 103 5.10 -11.26 -5.77
N GLN A 104 4.08 -12.14 -5.60
CA GLN A 104 4.21 -13.43 -4.91
C GLN A 104 5.00 -13.30 -3.59
N PRO A 105 4.56 -12.40 -2.68
CA PRO A 105 5.29 -12.07 -1.46
C PRO A 105 5.34 -13.24 -0.47
#